data_AF-A0A7S0YXT0-F1
#
_entry.id   AF-A0A7S0YXT0-F1
#
_cell.length_a   1.000
_cell.length_b   1.000
_cell.length_c   1.000
_cell.angle_alpha   90.00
_cell.angle_beta   90.00
_cell.angle_gamma   90.00
#
_symmetry.space_group_name_H-M   'P 1'
#
loop_
_entity.id
_entity.type
_entity.pdbx_description
1 polymer ?
#
loop_
_entity_poly.entity_id
_entity_poly.type
_entity_poly.pdbx_seq_one_letter_code
_entity_poly.pdbx_strand_id
1 'polypeptide(L)'
;RALSRRFRKIDVVEPTVPDTIKILTGLKSRFEDFHGLRYTNDAIKSAVELADRYITDRKLPDKAIDVIDEAGAAQWLLPTSKRKKTVGQKDIEAVVAKIARIPPKQVSTDDAAALKSLETDLQRVVFGQNDAITALSAAIKLARAGLREPNKPIGSYLFTGPTGVGKTEVAKQLASIMGVEMLRFDMSEYMERHTVSRLIGAPPGYVGYDEGGLLTDGVDQHPHCVLLLDEIEKAHPDLFNILLQVMDNGTLTDANGRKVDFRNVILIMTTNAGASDASKNSIGFGRGKKDDEQEEALKRLFTPEFRNRLDATITFGGLTPEIIDRVVEKFILQLEVQLEDRNVSIEITKPARDWLPKGGF
;
A
#
# COMPACT_ATOMS: atom_id res chain seq x y z
N ARG A 1 3.41 19.02 -41.16
CA ARG A 1 2.86 18.20 -42.27
C ARG A 1 3.90 17.76 -43.34
N ALA A 2 5.18 18.20 -43.31
CA ALA A 2 6.20 17.77 -44.28
C ALA A 2 6.88 16.42 -43.94
N LEU A 3 7.06 16.12 -42.65
CA LEU A 3 7.68 14.87 -42.18
C LEU A 3 6.79 13.64 -42.38
N SER A 4 5.48 13.78 -42.24
CA SER A 4 4.51 12.67 -42.36
C SER A 4 4.43 12.05 -43.76
N ARG A 5 5.03 12.68 -44.78
CA ARG A 5 5.10 12.17 -46.16
C ARG A 5 6.44 11.49 -46.46
N ARG A 6 7.42 11.61 -45.56
CA ARG A 6 8.80 11.12 -45.70
C ARG A 6 9.06 9.89 -44.84
N PHE A 7 8.30 9.72 -43.76
CA PHE A 7 8.46 8.64 -42.81
C PHE A 7 7.23 7.74 -42.78
N ARG A 8 7.45 6.42 -42.78
CA ARG A 8 6.44 5.41 -42.49
C ARG A 8 6.61 4.97 -41.05
N LYS A 9 5.54 5.05 -40.26
CA LYS A 9 5.56 4.58 -38.87
C LYS A 9 5.69 3.05 -38.87
N ILE A 10 6.73 2.56 -38.21
CA ILE A 10 6.90 1.15 -37.88
C ILE A 10 6.82 1.08 -36.37
N ASP A 11 5.78 0.43 -35.86
CA ASP A 11 5.59 0.25 -34.43
C ASP A 11 6.46 -0.91 -33.96
N VAL A 12 7.47 -0.60 -33.15
CA VAL A 12 8.32 -1.60 -32.49
C VAL A 12 7.70 -1.88 -31.13
N VAL A 13 7.18 -3.09 -30.97
CA VAL A 13 6.51 -3.52 -29.74
C VAL A 13 7.51 -4.07 -28.72
N GLU A 14 7.12 -4.02 -27.46
CA GLU A 14 7.82 -4.69 -26.36
C GLU A 14 7.93 -6.20 -26.65
N PRO A 15 9.12 -6.83 -26.50
CA PRO A 15 9.30 -8.25 -26.68
C PRO A 15 8.58 -9.05 -25.60
N THR A 16 8.17 -10.28 -25.94
CA THR A 16 7.57 -11.20 -24.99
C THR A 16 8.58 -11.68 -23.93
N VAL A 17 8.11 -12.19 -22.79
CA VAL A 17 8.98 -12.81 -21.78
C VAL A 17 9.88 -13.89 -22.39
N PRO A 18 9.38 -14.86 -23.19
CA PRO A 18 10.24 -15.85 -23.85
C PRO A 18 11.30 -15.24 -24.78
N ASP A 19 10.97 -14.20 -25.53
CA ASP A 19 11.93 -13.56 -26.44
C ASP A 19 12.97 -12.75 -25.68
N THR A 20 12.56 -12.10 -24.58
CA THR A 20 13.48 -11.37 -23.70
C THR A 20 14.48 -12.30 -23.03
N ILE A 21 14.07 -13.51 -22.62
CA ILE A 21 15.00 -14.54 -22.11
C ILE A 21 16.06 -14.89 -23.17
N LYS A 22 15.67 -15.03 -24.46
CA LYS A 22 16.63 -15.30 -25.55
C LYS A 22 17.58 -14.11 -25.75
N ILE A 23 17.06 -12.88 -25.71
CA ILE A 23 17.86 -11.66 -25.83
C ILE A 23 18.92 -11.61 -24.71
N LEU A 24 18.51 -11.75 -23.44
CA LEU A 24 19.44 -11.74 -22.31
C LEU A 24 20.43 -12.90 -22.37
N THR A 25 20.01 -14.09 -22.81
CA THR A 25 20.92 -15.23 -22.99
C THR A 25 21.99 -14.93 -24.05
N GLY A 26 21.63 -14.23 -25.13
CA GLY A 26 22.59 -13.78 -26.15
C GLY A 26 23.53 -12.67 -25.66
N LEU A 27 23.09 -11.83 -24.73
CA LEU A 27 23.91 -10.77 -24.11
C LEU A 27 24.73 -11.25 -22.91
N LYS A 28 24.42 -12.43 -22.37
CA LYS A 28 25.01 -13.00 -21.15
C LYS A 28 26.53 -12.91 -21.13
N SER A 29 27.21 -13.37 -22.18
CA SER A 29 28.68 -13.39 -22.23
C SER A 29 29.29 -12.00 -22.07
N ARG A 30 28.66 -10.96 -22.65
CA ARG A 30 29.14 -9.58 -22.52
C ARG A 30 29.06 -9.08 -21.08
N PHE A 31 27.97 -9.37 -20.37
CA PHE A 31 27.84 -9.00 -18.95
C PHE A 31 28.80 -9.82 -18.07
N GLU A 32 29.00 -11.09 -18.38
CA GLU A 32 29.95 -11.95 -17.66
C GLU A 32 31.39 -11.44 -17.80
N ASP A 33 31.79 -11.09 -19.02
CA ASP A 33 33.11 -10.53 -19.32
C ASP A 33 33.30 -9.15 -18.67
N PHE A 34 32.29 -8.28 -18.75
CA PHE A 34 32.34 -6.95 -18.15
C PHE A 34 32.45 -7.00 -16.63
N HIS A 35 31.62 -7.80 -15.96
CA HIS A 35 31.55 -7.88 -14.49
C HIS A 35 32.58 -8.83 -13.86
N GLY A 36 33.18 -9.72 -14.65
CA GLY A 36 34.14 -10.72 -14.19
C GLY A 36 33.51 -11.83 -13.33
N LEU A 37 32.27 -12.19 -13.64
CA LEU A 37 31.46 -13.18 -12.92
C LEU A 37 30.55 -13.95 -13.89
N ARG A 38 29.82 -14.96 -13.40
CA ARG A 38 28.88 -15.75 -14.20
C ARG A 38 27.45 -15.59 -13.73
N TYR A 39 26.49 -15.69 -14.65
CA TYR A 39 25.07 -15.76 -14.31
C TYR A 39 24.55 -17.18 -14.54
N THR A 40 23.77 -17.73 -13.61
CA THR A 40 23.07 -18.99 -13.87
C THR A 40 21.96 -18.78 -14.90
N ASN A 41 21.56 -19.84 -15.61
CA ASN A 41 20.43 -19.73 -16.55
C ASN A 41 19.12 -19.40 -15.81
N ASP A 42 18.95 -19.94 -14.60
CA ASP A 42 17.83 -19.59 -13.73
C ASP A 42 17.85 -18.11 -13.33
N ALA A 43 19.03 -17.52 -13.08
CA ALA A 43 19.14 -16.09 -12.79
C ALA A 43 18.66 -15.24 -13.98
N ILE A 44 19.05 -15.60 -15.21
CA ILE A 44 18.57 -14.89 -16.42
C ILE A 44 17.05 -15.00 -16.54
N LYS A 45 16.50 -16.21 -16.38
CA LYS A 45 15.06 -16.44 -16.44
C LYS A 45 14.32 -15.64 -15.37
N SER A 46 14.76 -15.73 -14.12
CA SER A 46 14.18 -14.98 -12.99
C SER A 46 14.28 -13.48 -13.20
N ALA A 47 15.36 -12.96 -13.78
CA ALA A 47 15.48 -11.52 -14.03
C ALA A 47 14.39 -11.03 -14.97
N VAL A 48 14.07 -11.78 -16.03
CA VAL A 48 13.00 -11.41 -16.96
C VAL A 48 11.62 -11.55 -16.30
N GLU A 49 11.35 -12.69 -15.66
CA GLU A 49 10.02 -12.97 -15.07
C GLU A 49 9.69 -12.00 -13.91
N LEU A 50 10.67 -11.70 -13.06
CA LEU A 50 10.49 -10.79 -11.94
C LEU A 50 10.46 -9.32 -12.39
N ALA A 51 11.29 -8.93 -13.36
CA ALA A 51 11.21 -7.58 -13.92
C ALA A 51 9.88 -7.34 -14.66
N ASP A 52 9.36 -8.33 -15.37
CA ASP A 52 8.05 -8.23 -16.01
C ASP A 52 6.94 -8.01 -14.99
N ARG A 53 6.99 -8.76 -13.89
CA ARG A 53 5.97 -8.72 -12.83
C ARG A 53 6.03 -7.48 -11.96
N TYR A 54 7.22 -7.05 -11.53
CA TYR A 54 7.37 -6.06 -10.46
C TYR A 54 7.87 -4.68 -10.93
N ILE A 55 8.50 -4.58 -12.11
CA ILE A 55 8.99 -3.30 -12.66
C ILE A 55 8.05 -2.88 -13.79
N THR A 56 7.00 -2.13 -13.46
CA THR A 56 5.87 -1.84 -14.36
C THR A 56 6.01 -0.51 -15.12
N ASP A 57 6.85 0.40 -14.63
CA ASP A 57 7.16 1.71 -15.20
C ASP A 57 8.07 1.62 -16.45
N ARG A 58 8.75 0.48 -16.63
CA ARG A 58 9.68 0.21 -17.74
C ARG A 58 9.22 -0.94 -18.61
N LYS A 59 9.86 -1.05 -19.77
CA LYS A 59 9.54 -2.02 -20.81
C LYS A 59 10.65 -3.06 -20.96
N LEU A 60 10.29 -4.30 -21.25
CA LEU A 60 11.24 -5.30 -21.71
C LEU A 60 11.84 -4.84 -23.07
N PRO A 61 13.07 -5.26 -23.40
CA PRO A 61 13.99 -6.07 -22.58
C PRO A 61 14.79 -5.25 -21.57
N ASP A 62 14.71 -3.91 -21.64
CA ASP A 62 15.58 -2.96 -20.95
C ASP A 62 15.56 -3.14 -19.43
N LYS A 63 14.36 -3.21 -18.82
CA LYS A 63 14.22 -3.44 -17.38
C LYS A 63 14.86 -4.73 -16.88
N ALA A 64 14.90 -5.79 -17.71
CA ALA A 64 15.55 -7.04 -17.33
C ALA A 64 17.07 -6.96 -17.49
N ILE A 65 17.54 -6.17 -18.46
CA ILE A 65 18.96 -5.86 -18.63
C ILE A 65 19.47 -5.08 -17.42
N ASP A 66 18.75 -4.05 -16.97
CA ASP A 66 19.07 -3.26 -15.78
C ASP A 66 19.23 -4.14 -14.54
N VAL A 67 18.33 -5.13 -14.37
CA VAL A 67 18.40 -6.08 -13.25
C VAL A 67 19.67 -6.93 -13.30
N ILE A 68 20.06 -7.42 -14.47
CA ILE A 68 21.30 -8.20 -14.63
C ILE A 68 22.52 -7.33 -14.37
N ASP A 69 22.54 -6.12 -14.91
CA ASP A 69 23.67 -5.21 -14.78
C ASP A 69 23.86 -4.75 -13.32
N GLU A 70 22.78 -4.36 -12.65
CA GLU A 70 22.79 -4.00 -11.23
C GLU A 70 23.21 -5.19 -10.34
N ALA A 71 22.79 -6.42 -10.67
CA ALA A 71 23.23 -7.62 -9.94
C ALA A 71 24.73 -7.88 -10.07
N GLY A 72 25.30 -7.62 -11.25
CA GLY A 72 26.73 -7.69 -11.48
C GLY A 72 27.48 -6.59 -10.72
N ALA A 73 27.05 -5.34 -10.91
CA ALA A 73 27.63 -4.16 -10.29
C ALA A 73 27.57 -4.21 -8.76
N ALA A 74 26.50 -4.76 -8.18
CA ALA A 74 26.37 -4.95 -6.73
C ALA A 74 27.52 -5.77 -6.14
N GLN A 75 28.11 -6.71 -6.89
CA GLN A 75 29.28 -7.45 -6.42
C GLN A 75 30.53 -6.59 -6.32
N TRP A 76 30.65 -5.53 -7.12
CA TRP A 76 31.81 -4.63 -7.07
C TRP A 76 31.81 -3.76 -5.81
N LEU A 77 30.63 -3.45 -5.27
CA LEU A 77 30.46 -2.73 -4.01
C LEU A 77 30.89 -3.55 -2.77
N LEU A 78 30.98 -4.88 -2.91
CA LEU A 78 31.41 -5.76 -1.83
C LEU A 78 32.94 -5.86 -1.75
N PRO A 79 33.50 -6.03 -0.54
CA PRO A 79 34.92 -6.35 -0.36
C PRO A 79 35.30 -7.59 -1.16
N THR A 80 36.51 -7.63 -1.73
CA THR A 80 36.99 -8.69 -2.63
C THR A 80 36.78 -10.11 -2.07
N SER A 81 36.91 -10.28 -0.75
CA SER A 81 36.71 -11.56 -0.05
C SER A 81 35.25 -12.04 0.01
N LYS A 82 34.28 -11.15 -0.16
CA LYS A 82 32.83 -11.45 -0.11
C LYS A 82 32.17 -11.48 -1.49
N ARG A 83 32.91 -11.16 -2.56
CA ARG A 83 32.38 -11.14 -3.92
C ARG A 83 32.04 -12.54 -4.39
N LYS A 84 30.81 -12.72 -4.88
CA LYS A 84 30.43 -13.98 -5.53
C LYS A 84 30.98 -14.02 -6.96
N LYS A 85 31.41 -15.21 -7.39
CA LYS A 85 31.81 -15.48 -8.78
C LYS A 85 30.63 -15.90 -9.66
N THR A 86 29.52 -16.29 -9.05
CA THR A 86 28.29 -16.69 -9.74
C THR A 86 27.10 -16.02 -9.09
N VAL A 87 26.29 -15.32 -9.89
CA VAL A 87 25.02 -14.71 -9.52
C VAL A 87 23.91 -15.73 -9.78
N GLY A 88 23.13 -16.04 -8.74
CA GLY A 88 22.01 -16.97 -8.79
C GLY A 88 20.66 -16.26 -8.66
N GLN A 89 19.58 -17.05 -8.60
CA GLN A 89 18.21 -16.54 -8.47
C GLN A 89 18.03 -15.58 -7.28
N LYS A 90 18.52 -15.95 -6.09
CA LYS A 90 18.36 -15.13 -4.87
C LYS A 90 19.03 -13.74 -4.97
N ASP A 91 20.10 -13.64 -5.75
CA ASP A 91 20.78 -12.35 -5.97
C ASP A 91 19.92 -11.45 -6.87
N ILE A 92 19.28 -12.03 -7.89
CA ILE A 92 18.31 -11.35 -8.75
C ILE A 92 17.08 -10.91 -7.95
N GLU A 93 16.53 -11.77 -7.09
CA GLU A 93 15.39 -11.43 -6.23
C GLU A 93 15.69 -10.20 -5.37
N ALA A 94 16.89 -10.12 -4.78
CA ALA A 94 17.30 -8.98 -3.97
C ALA A 94 17.45 -7.68 -4.78
N VAL A 95 17.93 -7.78 -6.02
CA VAL A 95 18.11 -6.62 -6.91
C VAL A 95 16.76 -6.12 -7.42
N VAL A 96 15.89 -7.03 -7.87
CA VAL A 96 14.52 -6.66 -8.27
C VAL A 96 13.78 -6.05 -7.09
N ALA A 97 13.92 -6.62 -5.89
CA ALA A 97 13.32 -6.05 -4.68
C ALA A 97 13.75 -4.60 -4.44
N LYS A 98 15.05 -4.31 -4.60
CA LYS A 98 15.60 -2.96 -4.47
C LYS A 98 15.09 -2.02 -5.56
N ILE A 99 15.05 -2.46 -6.81
CA ILE A 99 14.59 -1.63 -7.95
C ILE A 99 13.09 -1.35 -7.85
N ALA A 100 12.29 -2.38 -7.59
CA ALA A 100 10.84 -2.29 -7.44
C ALA A 100 10.38 -1.75 -6.07
N ARG A 101 11.34 -1.46 -5.17
CA ARG A 101 11.09 -0.94 -3.81
C ARG A 101 10.13 -1.82 -3.00
N ILE A 102 10.27 -3.14 -3.15
CA ILE A 102 9.53 -4.14 -2.38
C ILE A 102 10.45 -4.85 -1.38
N PRO A 103 9.92 -5.30 -0.23
CA PRO A 103 10.70 -6.11 0.69
C PRO A 103 11.29 -7.34 -0.03
N PRO A 104 12.59 -7.64 0.12
CA PRO A 104 13.21 -8.81 -0.51
C PRO A 104 12.53 -10.13 -0.12
N LYS A 105 11.94 -10.17 1.08
CA LYS A 105 11.12 -11.29 1.53
C LYS A 105 9.93 -11.51 0.61
N GLN A 106 9.21 -10.48 0.16
CA GLN A 106 8.05 -10.62 -0.73
C GLN A 106 8.39 -11.19 -2.12
N VAL A 107 9.65 -11.09 -2.57
CA VAL A 107 10.08 -11.69 -3.85
C VAL A 107 10.38 -13.18 -3.71
N SER A 108 10.78 -13.63 -2.51
CA SER A 108 11.28 -14.98 -2.22
C SER A 108 10.29 -15.85 -1.43
N THR A 109 9.42 -15.24 -0.62
CA THR A 109 8.32 -15.91 0.07
C THR A 109 7.09 -15.89 -0.82
N ASP A 110 6.41 -17.03 -0.87
CA ASP A 110 5.04 -17.11 -1.31
C ASP A 110 4.24 -16.02 -0.57
N ASP A 111 3.69 -15.02 -1.26
CA ASP A 111 2.82 -13.99 -0.67
C ASP A 111 1.73 -14.66 0.21
N ALA A 112 1.31 -15.86 -0.19
CA ALA A 112 0.43 -16.74 0.56
C ALA A 112 0.87 -17.04 2.00
N ALA A 113 2.17 -17.22 2.24
CA ALA A 113 2.72 -17.53 3.57
C ALA A 113 2.66 -16.32 4.51
N ALA A 114 3.01 -15.12 4.02
CA ALA A 114 2.92 -13.88 4.79
C ALA A 114 1.45 -13.51 5.07
N LEU A 115 0.56 -13.74 4.11
CA LEU A 115 -0.88 -13.50 4.29
C LEU A 115 -1.55 -14.50 5.22
N LYS A 116 -1.00 -15.72 5.35
CA LYS A 116 -1.56 -16.75 6.23
C LYS A 116 -1.60 -16.30 7.69
N SER A 117 -0.53 -15.66 8.18
CA SER A 117 -0.43 -15.20 9.57
C SER A 117 -0.96 -13.78 9.80
N LEU A 118 -1.35 -13.05 8.75
CA LEU A 118 -1.76 -11.65 8.81
C LEU A 118 -2.76 -11.34 9.93
N GLU A 119 -3.79 -12.17 10.07
CA GLU A 119 -4.84 -11.99 11.09
C GLU A 119 -4.27 -12.10 12.51
N THR A 120 -3.48 -13.15 12.77
CA THR A 120 -2.84 -13.37 14.07
C THR A 120 -1.82 -12.28 14.36
N ASP A 121 -1.08 -11.81 13.36
CA ASP A 121 -0.09 -10.76 13.51
C ASP A 121 -0.75 -9.41 13.81
N LEU A 122 -1.86 -9.08 13.16
CA LEU A 122 -2.66 -7.88 13.48
C LEU A 122 -3.26 -7.94 14.88
N GLN A 123 -3.84 -9.08 15.28
CA GLN A 123 -4.43 -9.27 16.62
C GLN A 123 -3.41 -9.19 17.76
N ARG A 124 -2.11 -9.39 17.48
CA ARG A 124 -1.03 -9.23 18.47
C ARG A 124 -0.71 -7.77 18.77
N VAL A 125 -0.88 -6.87 17.80
CA VAL A 125 -0.47 -5.47 17.90
C VAL A 125 -1.63 -4.48 18.00
N VAL A 126 -2.82 -4.90 17.58
CA VAL A 126 -4.09 -4.18 17.72
C VAL A 126 -4.95 -4.88 18.75
N PHE A 127 -5.22 -4.19 19.85
CA PHE A 127 -6.05 -4.71 20.93
C PHE A 127 -7.53 -4.41 20.65
N GLY A 128 -8.34 -5.47 20.61
CA GLY A 128 -9.76 -5.37 20.27
C GLY A 128 -10.01 -5.37 18.76
N GLN A 129 -11.27 -5.12 18.38
CA GLN A 129 -11.71 -5.08 16.98
C GLN A 129 -11.42 -6.37 16.20
N ASN A 130 -11.50 -7.52 16.88
CA ASN A 130 -11.19 -8.82 16.28
C ASN A 130 -12.02 -9.08 15.01
N ASP A 131 -13.32 -8.76 15.04
CA ASP A 131 -14.21 -8.94 13.89
C ASP A 131 -13.76 -8.11 12.68
N ALA A 132 -13.32 -6.87 12.92
CA ALA A 132 -12.77 -5.98 11.88
C ALA A 132 -11.47 -6.56 11.30
N ILE A 133 -10.57 -7.03 12.16
CA ILE A 133 -9.28 -7.62 11.76
C ILE A 133 -9.51 -8.91 10.96
N THR A 134 -10.41 -9.77 11.40
CA THR A 134 -10.77 -11.02 10.72
C THR A 134 -11.38 -10.72 9.35
N ALA A 135 -12.33 -9.78 9.26
CA ALA A 135 -12.96 -9.38 8.00
C ALA A 135 -11.95 -8.79 7.01
N LEU A 136 -11.09 -7.87 7.48
CA LEU A 136 -10.02 -7.28 6.67
C LEU A 136 -9.03 -8.35 6.18
N SER A 137 -8.57 -9.21 7.08
CA SER A 137 -7.63 -10.27 6.75
C SER A 137 -8.20 -11.25 5.72
N ALA A 138 -9.48 -11.61 5.87
CA ALA A 138 -10.18 -12.47 4.90
C ALA A 138 -10.29 -11.78 3.53
N ALA A 139 -10.66 -10.50 3.49
CA ALA A 139 -10.79 -9.75 2.25
C ALA A 139 -9.45 -9.58 1.51
N ILE A 140 -8.35 -9.31 2.24
CA ILE A 140 -7.00 -9.21 1.65
C ILE A 140 -6.54 -10.58 1.12
N LYS A 141 -6.73 -11.65 1.91
CA LYS A 141 -6.38 -13.03 1.49
C LYS A 141 -7.13 -13.42 0.21
N LEU A 142 -8.42 -13.09 0.10
CA LEU A 142 -9.23 -13.38 -1.08
C LEU A 142 -8.73 -12.61 -2.31
N ALA A 143 -8.44 -11.32 -2.16
CA ALA A 143 -7.95 -10.51 -3.27
C ALA A 143 -6.59 -10.97 -3.80
N ARG A 144 -5.74 -11.51 -2.92
CA ARG A 144 -4.41 -12.05 -3.25
C ARG A 144 -4.42 -13.50 -3.72
N ALA A 145 -5.51 -14.24 -3.55
CA ALA A 145 -5.65 -15.63 -4.03
C ALA A 145 -5.77 -15.76 -5.56
N GLY A 146 -5.54 -14.68 -6.32
CA GLY A 146 -5.62 -14.66 -7.79
C GLY A 146 -7.05 -14.67 -8.34
N LEU A 147 -8.06 -14.48 -7.48
CA LEU A 147 -9.47 -14.37 -7.88
C LEU A 147 -9.86 -12.95 -8.35
N ARG A 148 -8.89 -12.03 -8.40
CA ARG A 148 -9.08 -10.63 -8.78
C ARG A 148 -8.57 -10.35 -10.19
N GLU A 149 -9.19 -9.38 -10.84
CA GLU A 149 -8.71 -8.83 -12.11
C GLU A 149 -7.33 -8.19 -11.94
N PRO A 150 -6.38 -8.42 -12.87
CA PRO A 150 -5.00 -7.93 -12.76
C PRO A 150 -4.85 -6.41 -12.77
N ASN A 151 -5.87 -5.68 -13.24
CA ASN A 151 -5.82 -4.24 -13.45
C ASN A 151 -6.44 -3.44 -12.29
N LYS A 152 -6.71 -4.07 -11.14
CA LYS A 152 -7.28 -3.40 -9.97
C LYS A 152 -6.25 -3.30 -8.85
N PRO A 153 -6.41 -2.36 -7.90
CA PRO A 153 -5.61 -2.33 -6.67
C PRO A 153 -5.70 -3.66 -5.91
N ILE A 154 -4.79 -3.90 -4.97
CA ILE A 154 -4.84 -5.11 -4.12
C ILE A 154 -6.18 -5.19 -3.38
N GLY A 155 -6.69 -4.05 -2.92
CA GLY A 155 -7.89 -3.94 -2.12
C GLY A 155 -8.35 -2.50 -1.99
N SER A 156 -9.66 -2.28 -1.97
CA SER A 156 -10.30 -1.03 -1.60
C SER A 156 -11.25 -1.28 -0.43
N TYR A 157 -10.93 -0.70 0.72
CA TYR A 157 -11.63 -0.95 1.98
C TYR A 157 -12.15 0.34 2.58
N LEU A 158 -13.38 0.32 3.08
CA LEU A 158 -13.96 1.42 3.85
C LEU A 158 -14.03 1.03 5.32
N PHE A 159 -13.29 1.72 6.18
CA PHE A 159 -13.31 1.53 7.62
C PHE A 159 -14.33 2.48 8.25
N THR A 160 -15.34 1.93 8.91
CA THR A 160 -16.43 2.67 9.53
C THR A 160 -16.37 2.50 11.05
N GLY A 161 -16.85 3.49 11.81
CA GLY A 161 -16.91 3.40 13.27
C GLY A 161 -16.59 4.73 13.96
N PRO A 162 -16.65 4.80 15.30
CA PRO A 162 -16.35 6.03 16.04
C PRO A 162 -14.90 6.50 15.87
N THR A 163 -14.59 7.71 16.33
CA THR A 163 -13.20 8.18 16.44
C THR A 163 -12.46 7.42 17.54
N GLY A 164 -11.13 7.29 17.42
CA GLY A 164 -10.28 6.70 18.46
C GLY A 164 -10.39 5.19 18.66
N VAL A 165 -11.16 4.45 17.85
CA VAL A 165 -11.37 3.00 18.01
C VAL A 165 -10.32 2.11 17.34
N GLY A 166 -9.34 2.70 16.65
CA GLY A 166 -8.21 1.98 16.05
C GLY A 166 -8.22 1.81 14.53
N LYS A 167 -9.07 2.52 13.78
CA LYS A 167 -9.12 2.48 12.30
C LYS A 167 -7.75 2.76 11.64
N THR A 168 -7.17 3.92 11.96
CA THR A 168 -5.85 4.35 11.47
C THR A 168 -4.73 3.45 11.98
N GLU A 169 -4.85 2.95 13.22
CA GLU A 169 -3.85 2.04 13.81
C GLU A 169 -3.81 0.70 13.07
N VAL A 170 -4.96 0.11 12.71
CA VAL A 170 -5.01 -1.12 11.90
C VAL A 170 -4.32 -0.90 10.54
N ALA A 171 -4.58 0.21 9.86
CA ALA A 171 -3.93 0.53 8.58
C ALA A 171 -2.41 0.65 8.72
N LYS A 172 -1.94 1.32 9.78
CA LYS A 172 -0.52 1.47 10.09
C LYS A 172 0.15 0.13 10.40
N GLN A 173 -0.48 -0.70 11.22
CA GLN A 173 0.05 -2.02 11.54
C GLN A 173 0.05 -2.96 10.33
N LEU A 174 -0.98 -2.87 9.47
CA LEU A 174 -1.01 -3.60 8.20
C LEU A 174 0.21 -3.26 7.33
N ALA A 175 0.50 -1.97 7.15
CA ALA A 175 1.67 -1.52 6.38
C ALA A 175 2.97 -2.06 6.98
N SER A 176 3.13 -1.95 8.30
CA SER A 176 4.32 -2.46 9.02
C SER A 176 4.50 -3.97 8.90
N ILE A 177 3.42 -4.76 9.02
CA ILE A 177 3.46 -6.22 8.91
C ILE A 177 3.81 -6.65 7.47
N MET A 178 3.24 -5.96 6.49
CA MET A 178 3.55 -6.18 5.08
C MET A 178 4.94 -5.67 4.70
N GLY A 179 5.54 -4.79 5.49
CA GLY A 179 6.84 -4.17 5.22
C GLY A 179 6.77 -3.14 4.09
N VAL A 180 5.62 -2.51 3.88
CA VAL A 180 5.39 -1.51 2.83
C VAL A 180 5.21 -0.12 3.44
N GLU A 181 5.42 0.92 2.63
CA GLU A 181 5.20 2.30 3.08
C GLU A 181 3.71 2.56 3.33
N MET A 182 3.41 3.48 4.25
CA MET A 182 2.06 3.97 4.48
C MET A 182 1.95 5.41 3.99
N LEU A 183 1.22 5.62 2.91
CA LEU A 183 0.88 6.96 2.44
C LEU A 183 -0.41 7.40 3.14
N ARG A 184 -0.39 8.54 3.83
CA ARG A 184 -1.53 9.03 4.61
C ARG A 184 -1.93 10.43 4.20
N PHE A 185 -3.22 10.62 3.94
CA PHE A 185 -3.81 11.92 3.62
C PHE A 185 -5.06 12.15 4.47
N ASP A 186 -5.13 13.30 5.14
CA ASP A 186 -6.32 13.73 5.88
C ASP A 186 -7.26 14.48 4.93
N MET A 187 -8.45 13.92 4.69
CA MET A 187 -9.40 14.46 3.72
C MET A 187 -10.05 15.78 4.16
N SER A 188 -9.90 16.17 5.42
CA SER A 188 -10.25 17.51 5.89
C SER A 188 -9.39 18.60 5.25
N GLU A 189 -8.17 18.29 4.79
CA GLU A 189 -7.32 19.22 4.05
C GLU A 189 -7.74 19.37 2.58
N TYR A 190 -8.60 18.48 2.08
CA TYR A 190 -9.00 18.38 0.67
C TYR A 190 -10.49 18.67 0.46
N MET A 191 -11.08 19.49 1.33
CA MET A 191 -12.49 19.92 1.25
C MET A 191 -12.79 20.80 0.04
N GLU A 192 -11.79 21.51 -0.47
CA GLU A 192 -11.95 22.44 -1.58
C GLU A 192 -11.44 21.85 -2.91
N ARG A 193 -12.03 22.32 -4.01
CA ARG A 193 -11.65 21.85 -5.35
C ARG A 193 -10.17 22.09 -5.67
N HIS A 194 -9.63 23.23 -5.24
CA HIS A 194 -8.24 23.61 -5.54
C HIS A 194 -7.22 22.77 -4.75
N THR A 195 -7.57 22.29 -3.55
CA THR A 195 -6.75 21.36 -2.76
C THR A 195 -6.70 19.97 -3.38
N VAL A 196 -7.80 19.49 -3.99
CA VAL A 196 -7.81 18.22 -4.75
C VAL A 196 -6.82 18.26 -5.91
N SER A 197 -6.72 19.41 -6.60
CA SER A 197 -5.72 19.57 -7.67
C SER A 197 -4.29 19.41 -7.16
N ARG A 198 -3.96 19.84 -5.94
CA ARG A 198 -2.64 19.61 -5.34
C ARG A 198 -2.38 18.14 -5.02
N LEU A 199 -3.42 17.40 -4.68
CA LEU A 199 -3.31 15.96 -4.41
C LEU A 199 -2.93 15.18 -5.67
N ILE A 200 -3.47 15.55 -6.83
CA ILE A 200 -3.35 14.77 -8.07
C ILE A 200 -2.35 15.35 -9.08
N GLY A 201 -2.15 16.67 -9.02
CA GLY A 201 -1.39 17.48 -9.96
C GLY A 201 -2.28 18.55 -10.59
N ALA A 202 -1.84 19.81 -10.56
CA ALA A 202 -2.61 20.90 -11.14
C ALA A 202 -2.58 20.82 -12.67
N PRO A 203 -3.68 21.12 -13.39
CA PRO A 203 -3.70 21.15 -14.86
C PRO A 203 -2.89 22.32 -15.45
N PRO A 204 -2.47 22.24 -16.74
CA PRO A 204 -1.75 23.32 -17.41
C PRO A 204 -2.43 24.68 -17.26
N GLY A 205 -1.71 25.67 -16.76
CA GLY A 205 -2.21 27.04 -16.57
C GLY A 205 -2.70 27.39 -15.15
N TYR A 206 -2.56 26.48 -14.18
CA TYR A 206 -2.81 26.75 -12.76
C TYR A 206 -1.50 26.86 -11.97
N VAL A 207 -1.51 27.62 -10.86
CA VAL A 207 -0.35 27.72 -9.95
C VAL A 207 -0.04 26.35 -9.36
N GLY A 208 1.22 25.92 -9.46
CA GLY A 208 1.65 24.57 -9.06
C GLY A 208 1.56 23.53 -10.19
N TYR A 209 1.39 23.94 -11.46
CA TYR A 209 1.41 23.02 -12.62
C TYR A 209 2.71 22.20 -12.72
N ASP A 210 3.85 22.82 -12.41
CA ASP A 210 5.15 22.15 -12.41
C ASP A 210 5.40 21.32 -11.14
N GLU A 211 4.53 21.44 -10.13
CA GLU A 211 4.54 20.60 -8.94
C GLU A 211 3.66 19.36 -9.21
N GLY A 212 4.25 18.17 -9.09
CA GLY A 212 3.49 16.92 -9.22
C GLY A 212 2.40 16.79 -8.15
N GLY A 213 1.53 15.79 -8.29
CA GLY A 213 0.49 15.56 -7.29
C GLY A 213 1.04 14.83 -6.08
N LEU A 214 0.67 15.25 -4.87
CA LEU A 214 1.13 14.58 -3.64
C LEU A 214 0.81 13.07 -3.62
N LEU A 215 -0.38 12.69 -4.09
CA LEU A 215 -0.81 11.30 -4.19
C LEU A 215 -0.11 10.57 -5.34
N THR A 216 -0.07 11.18 -6.53
CA THR A 216 0.51 10.57 -7.72
C THR A 216 2.00 10.36 -7.55
N ASP A 217 2.74 11.36 -7.05
CA ASP A 217 4.17 11.26 -6.76
C ASP A 217 4.44 10.30 -5.60
N GLY A 218 3.60 10.30 -4.55
CA GLY A 218 3.74 9.39 -3.42
C GLY A 218 3.63 7.92 -3.83
N VAL A 219 2.63 7.60 -4.67
CA VAL A 219 2.43 6.23 -5.17
C VAL A 219 3.48 5.86 -6.22
N ASP A 220 3.92 6.79 -7.06
CA ASP A 220 5.02 6.54 -8.00
C ASP A 220 6.34 6.25 -7.26
N GLN A 221 6.59 6.94 -6.15
CA GLN A 221 7.75 6.66 -5.29
C GLN A 221 7.59 5.37 -4.46
N HIS A 222 6.36 5.00 -4.12
CA HIS A 222 6.06 3.80 -3.33
C HIS A 222 4.93 2.98 -3.98
N PRO A 223 5.22 2.26 -5.10
CA PRO A 223 4.21 1.53 -5.86
C PRO A 223 3.54 0.41 -5.06
N HIS A 224 4.24 -0.08 -4.04
CA HIS A 224 3.75 -1.01 -3.04
C HIS A 224 3.56 -0.28 -1.72
N CYS A 225 2.33 0.12 -1.43
CA CYS A 225 2.01 0.85 -0.21
C CYS A 225 0.59 0.54 0.29
N VAL A 226 0.36 0.89 1.56
CA VAL A 226 -0.98 1.09 2.09
C VAL A 226 -1.30 2.57 1.96
N LEU A 227 -2.31 2.90 1.15
CA LEU A 227 -2.79 4.26 0.96
C LEU A 227 -3.99 4.49 1.90
N LEU A 228 -3.82 5.35 2.90
CA LEU A 228 -4.85 5.73 3.85
C LEU A 228 -5.41 7.12 3.54
N LEU A 229 -6.71 7.19 3.27
CA LEU A 229 -7.47 8.45 3.18
C LEU A 229 -8.35 8.57 4.43
N ASP A 230 -7.94 9.38 5.39
CA ASP A 230 -8.66 9.58 6.64
C ASP A 230 -9.84 10.55 6.46
N GLU A 231 -10.98 10.27 7.12
CA GLU A 231 -12.19 11.10 7.11
C GLU A 231 -12.74 11.41 5.70
N ILE A 232 -12.88 10.38 4.86
CA ILE A 232 -13.25 10.51 3.44
C ILE A 232 -14.57 11.25 3.20
N GLU A 233 -15.48 11.29 4.17
CA GLU A 233 -16.71 12.09 4.10
C GLU A 233 -16.48 13.60 4.04
N LYS A 234 -15.28 14.08 4.39
CA LYS A 234 -14.89 15.50 4.34
C LYS A 234 -14.32 15.91 2.98
N ALA A 235 -13.87 14.95 2.17
CA ALA A 235 -13.27 15.25 0.87
C ALA A 235 -14.24 15.97 -0.07
N HIS A 236 -13.69 16.83 -0.92
CA HIS A 236 -14.44 17.42 -2.02
C HIS A 236 -14.98 16.32 -2.98
N PRO A 237 -16.21 16.46 -3.53
CA PRO A 237 -16.82 15.46 -4.41
C PRO A 237 -15.98 15.03 -5.63
N ASP A 238 -15.19 15.96 -6.21
CA ASP A 238 -14.31 15.64 -7.36
C ASP A 238 -13.31 14.51 -7.06
N LEU A 239 -12.90 14.34 -5.79
CA LEU A 239 -11.98 13.26 -5.41
C LEU A 239 -12.61 11.87 -5.62
N PHE A 240 -13.92 11.71 -5.41
CA PHE A 240 -14.59 10.42 -5.55
C PHE A 240 -14.53 9.89 -6.99
N ASN A 241 -14.62 10.77 -7.99
CA ASN A 241 -14.49 10.39 -9.40
C ASN A 241 -13.09 9.84 -9.70
N ILE A 242 -12.07 10.41 -9.05
CA ILE A 242 -10.67 10.00 -9.19
C ILE A 242 -10.45 8.64 -8.51
N LEU A 243 -11.03 8.44 -7.32
CA LEU A 243 -10.99 7.16 -6.62
C LEU A 243 -11.71 6.06 -7.40
N LEU A 244 -12.85 6.36 -8.03
CA LEU A 244 -13.52 5.42 -8.94
C LEU A 244 -12.59 4.98 -10.07
N GLN A 245 -11.89 5.91 -10.71
CA GLN A 245 -10.92 5.58 -11.77
C GLN A 245 -9.80 4.66 -11.25
N VAL A 246 -9.27 4.94 -10.06
CA VAL A 246 -8.23 4.12 -9.41
C VAL A 246 -8.74 2.71 -9.09
N MET A 247 -9.94 2.59 -8.51
CA MET A 247 -10.53 1.30 -8.16
C MET A 247 -10.86 0.44 -9.40
N ASP A 248 -11.16 1.09 -10.53
CA ASP A 248 -11.55 0.42 -11.76
C ASP A 248 -10.37 -0.06 -12.60
N ASN A 249 -9.41 0.84 -12.79
CA ASN A 249 -8.34 0.66 -13.77
C ASN A 249 -6.97 0.49 -13.13
N GLY A 250 -6.87 0.61 -11.80
CA GLY A 250 -5.62 0.45 -11.06
C GLY A 250 -4.55 1.43 -11.52
N THR A 251 -4.93 2.53 -12.18
CA THR A 251 -4.03 3.51 -12.74
C THR A 251 -4.65 4.89 -12.69
N LEU A 252 -3.83 5.89 -12.44
CA LEU A 252 -4.22 7.30 -12.46
C LEU A 252 -3.29 8.04 -13.41
N THR A 253 -3.85 8.93 -14.24
CA THR A 253 -3.03 9.81 -15.07
C THR A 253 -3.00 11.18 -14.43
N ASP A 254 -1.80 11.68 -14.13
CA ASP A 254 -1.62 13.02 -13.59
C ASP A 254 -1.91 14.10 -14.65
N ALA A 255 -1.89 15.36 -14.23
CA ALA A 255 -2.08 16.50 -15.13
C ALA A 255 -0.99 16.66 -16.20
N ASN A 256 0.18 16.03 -16.02
CA ASN A 256 1.31 16.04 -16.94
C ASN A 256 1.28 14.86 -17.93
N GLY A 257 0.26 14.01 -17.86
CA GLY A 257 0.11 12.83 -18.71
C GLY A 257 0.91 11.61 -18.25
N ARG A 258 1.55 11.66 -17.07
CA ARG A 258 2.24 10.51 -16.48
C ARG A 258 1.20 9.55 -15.90
N LYS A 259 1.38 8.26 -16.15
CA LYS A 259 0.53 7.21 -15.60
C LYS A 259 1.17 6.61 -14.35
N VAL A 260 0.47 6.70 -13.24
CA VAL A 260 0.84 6.12 -11.95
C VAL A 260 0.07 4.82 -11.75
N ASP A 261 0.77 3.78 -11.30
CA ASP A 261 0.25 2.43 -11.12
C ASP A 261 -0.19 2.18 -9.67
N PHE A 262 -1.46 1.82 -9.48
CA PHE A 262 -2.10 1.53 -8.19
C PHE A 262 -2.38 0.03 -8.01
N ARG A 263 -2.02 -0.84 -8.96
CA ARG A 263 -2.33 -2.29 -8.88
C ARG A 263 -1.71 -2.98 -7.67
N ASN A 264 -0.63 -2.42 -7.14
CA ASN A 264 0.09 -2.90 -5.96
C ASN A 264 -0.22 -2.10 -4.68
N VAL A 265 -1.29 -1.31 -4.68
CA VAL A 265 -1.72 -0.48 -3.54
C VAL A 265 -2.89 -1.14 -2.80
N ILE A 266 -2.86 -1.09 -1.47
CA ILE A 266 -4.04 -1.32 -0.63
C ILE A 266 -4.64 0.04 -0.28
N LEU A 267 -5.82 0.34 -0.84
CA LEU A 267 -6.57 1.56 -0.56
C LEU A 267 -7.46 1.36 0.67
N ILE A 268 -7.24 2.15 1.70
CA ILE A 268 -8.06 2.21 2.91
C ILE A 268 -8.61 3.63 3.04
N MET A 269 -9.92 3.72 3.24
CA MET A 269 -10.61 4.97 3.51
C MET A 269 -11.26 4.87 4.88
N THR A 270 -11.13 5.88 5.73
CA THR A 270 -11.81 5.89 7.04
C THR A 270 -12.95 6.88 7.03
N THR A 271 -14.03 6.54 7.74
CA THR A 271 -15.14 7.46 7.97
C THR A 271 -15.64 7.35 9.39
N ASN A 272 -16.05 8.48 9.96
CA ASN A 272 -16.72 8.54 11.27
C ASN A 272 -18.25 8.49 11.13
N ALA A 273 -18.74 8.47 9.89
CA ALA A 273 -20.16 8.42 9.60
C ALA A 273 -20.86 7.18 10.16
N GLY A 274 -22.10 7.37 10.61
CA GLY A 274 -22.94 6.33 11.21
C GLY A 274 -22.66 6.06 12.70
N ALA A 275 -21.50 6.46 13.24
CA ALA A 275 -21.15 6.20 14.64
C ALA A 275 -21.68 7.26 15.63
N SER A 276 -21.78 8.52 15.20
CA SER A 276 -22.25 9.63 16.04
C SER A 276 -23.75 9.57 16.35
N ASP A 277 -24.56 9.05 15.43
CA ASP A 277 -26.01 8.93 15.64
C ASP A 277 -26.36 7.65 16.44
N ALA A 278 -25.65 6.55 16.18
CA ALA A 278 -25.80 5.31 16.94
C ALA A 278 -25.36 5.43 18.42
N SER A 279 -24.43 6.34 18.75
CA SER A 279 -24.03 6.62 20.13
C SER A 279 -25.01 7.53 20.87
N LYS A 280 -25.66 8.49 20.20
CA LYS A 280 -26.73 9.32 20.79
C LYS A 280 -27.99 8.53 21.11
N ASN A 281 -28.31 7.50 20.32
CA ASN A 281 -29.53 6.70 20.47
C ASN A 281 -29.40 5.48 21.40
N SER A 282 -28.31 5.34 22.17
CA SER A 282 -28.09 4.16 23.02
C SER A 282 -28.88 4.13 24.34
N ILE A 283 -29.66 5.17 24.66
CA ILE A 283 -30.57 5.20 25.81
C ILE A 283 -31.97 4.80 25.31
N GLY A 284 -32.21 3.50 25.08
CA GLY A 284 -33.51 2.98 24.67
C GLY A 284 -33.50 1.49 24.31
N PHE A 285 -34.63 0.81 24.54
CA PHE A 285 -34.84 -0.64 24.32
C PHE A 285 -34.88 -1.04 22.83
N GLY A 286 -33.80 -0.78 22.08
CA GLY A 286 -33.74 -1.00 20.63
C GLY A 286 -32.38 -1.51 20.16
N ARG A 287 -31.90 -2.64 20.68
CA ARG A 287 -30.61 -3.24 20.27
C ARG A 287 -30.51 -3.61 18.78
N GLY A 288 -31.64 -3.80 18.08
CA GLY A 288 -31.68 -4.20 16.67
C GLY A 288 -31.71 -3.07 15.63
N LYS A 289 -31.87 -1.80 16.02
CA LYS A 289 -31.94 -0.66 15.08
C LYS A 289 -30.59 -0.02 14.74
N LYS A 290 -29.53 -0.36 15.48
CA LYS A 290 -28.22 0.30 15.35
C LYS A 290 -27.50 -0.01 14.03
N ASP A 291 -27.51 -1.28 13.63
CA ASP A 291 -26.80 -1.71 12.41
C ASP A 291 -27.52 -1.17 11.15
N ASP A 292 -28.86 -1.19 11.16
CA ASP A 292 -29.69 -0.60 10.09
C ASP A 292 -29.46 0.92 9.94
N GLU A 293 -29.36 1.66 11.06
CA GLU A 293 -29.09 3.11 11.05
C GLU A 293 -27.69 3.44 10.50
N GLN A 294 -26.68 2.62 10.84
CA GLN A 294 -25.32 2.77 10.29
C GLN A 294 -25.28 2.50 8.79
N GLU A 295 -25.93 1.43 8.33
CA GLU A 295 -25.96 1.08 6.92
C GLU A 295 -26.69 2.16 6.09
N GLU A 296 -27.81 2.69 6.60
CA GLU A 296 -28.54 3.79 5.97
C GLU A 296 -27.71 5.09 5.91
N ALA A 297 -26.95 5.41 6.97
CA ALA A 297 -26.05 6.57 6.96
C ALA A 297 -24.97 6.43 5.86
N LEU A 298 -24.38 5.24 5.72
CA LEU A 298 -23.40 4.96 4.67
C LEU A 298 -24.02 5.04 3.27
N LYS A 299 -25.24 4.53 3.08
CA LYS A 299 -25.99 4.62 1.81
C LYS A 299 -26.28 6.06 1.39
N ARG A 300 -26.46 6.97 2.35
CA ARG A 300 -26.69 8.40 2.10
C ARG A 300 -25.41 9.14 1.72
N LEU A 301 -24.29 8.80 2.35
CA LEU A 301 -23.02 9.49 2.12
C LEU A 301 -22.29 9.00 0.87
N PHE A 302 -22.34 7.69 0.60
CA PHE A 302 -21.64 7.09 -0.52
C PHE A 302 -22.62 6.58 -1.57
N THR A 303 -22.43 7.04 -2.81
CA THR A 303 -23.25 6.62 -3.94
C THR A 303 -23.19 5.10 -4.12
N PRO A 304 -24.23 4.46 -4.68
CA PRO A 304 -24.20 3.04 -4.99
C PRO A 304 -22.99 2.66 -5.87
N GLU A 305 -22.62 3.54 -6.81
CA GLU A 305 -21.46 3.34 -7.68
C GLU A 305 -20.17 3.20 -6.89
N PHE A 306 -19.91 4.10 -5.93
CA PHE A 306 -18.72 4.02 -5.08
C PHE A 306 -18.72 2.78 -4.19
N ARG A 307 -19.86 2.47 -3.56
CA ARG A 307 -19.98 1.30 -2.67
C ARG A 307 -19.75 -0.02 -3.40
N ASN A 308 -20.21 -0.12 -4.65
CA ASN A 308 -20.02 -1.32 -5.47
C ASN A 308 -18.56 -1.55 -5.90
N ARG A 309 -17.66 -0.56 -5.71
CA ARG A 309 -16.21 -0.70 -5.98
C ARG A 309 -15.38 -1.05 -4.74
N LEU A 310 -15.98 -1.01 -3.56
CA LEU A 310 -15.33 -1.46 -2.33
C LEU A 310 -15.30 -2.99 -2.30
N ASP A 311 -14.15 -3.56 -1.94
CA ASP A 311 -14.03 -5.00 -1.72
C ASP A 311 -14.68 -5.42 -0.41
N ALA A 312 -14.57 -4.57 0.61
CA ALA A 312 -15.24 -4.76 1.89
C ALA A 312 -15.44 -3.44 2.62
N THR A 313 -16.54 -3.35 3.36
CA THR A 313 -16.72 -2.35 4.42
C THR A 313 -16.41 -3.02 5.75
N ILE A 314 -15.44 -2.47 6.49
CA ILE A 314 -14.94 -3.02 7.75
C ILE A 314 -15.45 -2.14 8.90
N THR A 315 -16.33 -2.71 9.72
CA THR A 315 -16.95 -1.99 10.83
C THR A 315 -16.13 -2.14 12.12
N PHE A 316 -15.82 -1.01 12.75
CA PHE A 316 -15.13 -0.93 14.04
C PHE A 316 -16.11 -0.56 15.14
N GLY A 317 -16.15 -1.37 16.20
CA GLY A 317 -17.00 -1.17 17.36
C GLY A 317 -16.41 -0.16 18.37
N GLY A 318 -17.21 0.21 19.37
CA GLY A 318 -16.70 0.94 20.53
C GLY A 318 -15.71 0.10 21.35
N LEU A 319 -14.80 0.77 22.05
CA LEU A 319 -13.83 0.10 22.93
C LEU A 319 -14.48 -0.27 24.26
N THR A 320 -14.28 -1.51 24.71
CA THR A 320 -14.67 -1.93 26.07
C THR A 320 -13.61 -1.48 27.07
N PRO A 321 -13.96 -1.32 28.37
CA PRO A 321 -12.98 -0.95 29.41
C PRO A 321 -11.74 -1.84 29.42
N GLU A 322 -11.92 -3.15 29.22
CA GLU A 322 -10.81 -4.11 29.20
C GLU A 322 -9.86 -3.90 28.02
N ILE A 323 -10.39 -3.44 26.87
CA ILE A 323 -9.57 -3.09 25.71
C ILE A 323 -8.81 -1.79 25.98
N ILE A 324 -9.46 -0.80 26.60
CA ILE A 324 -8.82 0.48 26.95
C ILE A 324 -7.65 0.23 27.90
N ASP A 325 -7.80 -0.64 28.90
CA ASP A 325 -6.72 -0.99 29.83
C ASP A 325 -5.49 -1.57 29.10
N ARG A 326 -5.70 -2.44 28.10
CA ARG A 326 -4.61 -2.99 27.27
C ARG A 326 -3.95 -1.92 26.40
N VAL A 327 -4.73 -0.98 25.88
CA VAL A 327 -4.21 0.16 25.11
C VAL A 327 -3.33 1.05 25.98
N VAL A 328 -3.75 1.33 27.23
CA VAL A 328 -2.94 2.07 28.20
C VAL A 328 -1.64 1.33 28.47
N GLU A 329 -1.68 0.02 28.70
CA GLU A 329 -0.47 -0.80 28.91
C GLU A 329 0.48 -0.74 27.70
N LYS A 330 -0.05 -0.76 26.47
CA LYS A 330 0.75 -0.57 25.24
C LYS A 330 1.50 0.77 25.25
N PHE A 331 0.82 1.87 25.56
CA PHE A 331 1.43 3.20 25.57
C PHE A 331 2.48 3.35 26.67
N ILE A 332 2.28 2.70 27.82
CA ILE A 332 3.26 2.68 28.91
C ILE A 332 4.53 1.98 28.45
N LEU A 333 4.42 0.79 27.85
CA LEU A 333 5.57 0.06 27.31
C LEU A 333 6.31 0.86 26.23
N GLN A 334 5.58 1.57 25.36
CA GLN A 334 6.19 2.45 24.37
C GLN A 334 6.96 3.62 25.01
N LEU A 335 6.42 4.19 26.08
CA LEU A 335 7.08 5.25 26.83
C LEU A 335 8.32 4.73 27.56
N GLU A 336 8.27 3.53 28.15
CA GLU A 336 9.43 2.89 28.78
C GLU A 336 10.59 2.74 27.78
N VAL A 337 10.34 2.21 26.59
CA VAL A 337 11.37 2.07 25.53
C VAL A 337 11.97 3.41 25.14
N GLN A 338 11.18 4.49 25.06
CA GLN A 338 11.70 5.83 24.76
C GLN A 338 12.56 6.43 25.89
N LEU A 339 12.31 6.01 27.12
CA LEU A 339 13.02 6.48 28.31
C LEU A 339 14.28 5.67 28.60
N GLU A 340 14.34 4.40 28.16
CA GLU A 340 15.56 3.58 28.19
C GLU A 340 16.72 4.24 27.46
N ASP A 341 16.48 4.87 26.30
CA ASP A 341 17.49 5.65 25.56
C ASP A 341 18.09 6.80 26.39
N ARG A 342 17.40 7.22 27.45
CA ARG A 342 17.80 8.29 28.37
C ARG A 342 18.20 7.76 29.75
N ASN A 343 18.32 6.44 29.92
CA ASN A 343 18.55 5.77 31.21
C ASN A 343 17.53 6.19 32.28
N VAL A 344 16.28 6.42 31.90
CA VAL A 344 15.17 6.72 32.81
C VAL A 344 14.26 5.50 32.89
N SER A 345 14.05 4.97 34.09
CA SER A 345 13.05 3.93 34.35
C SER A 345 11.77 4.55 34.90
N ILE A 346 10.62 4.08 34.43
CA ILE A 346 9.31 4.45 35.01
C ILE A 346 8.64 3.22 35.59
N GLU A 347 7.89 3.41 36.67
CA GLU A 347 7.04 2.38 37.25
C GLU A 347 5.65 3.00 37.45
N ILE A 348 4.62 2.36 36.91
CA ILE A 348 3.23 2.81 37.07
C ILE A 348 2.53 1.94 38.11
N THR A 349 2.10 2.61 39.18
CA THR A 349 1.31 1.98 40.23
C THR A 349 -0.08 1.58 39.71
N LYS A 350 -0.66 0.53 40.28
CA LYS A 350 -2.02 0.07 39.92
C LYS A 350 -3.08 1.19 39.99
N PRO A 351 -3.14 2.03 41.05
CA PRO A 351 -4.10 3.14 41.08
C PRO A 351 -3.93 4.14 39.95
N ALA A 352 -2.69 4.42 39.53
CA ALA A 352 -2.43 5.28 38.38
C ALA A 352 -2.88 4.61 37.07
N ARG A 353 -2.61 3.32 36.90
CA ARG A 353 -3.08 2.52 35.75
C ARG A 353 -4.61 2.52 35.62
N ASP A 354 -5.33 2.31 36.72
CA ASP A 354 -6.80 2.29 36.75
C ASP A 354 -7.42 3.69 36.58
N TRP A 355 -6.63 4.75 36.77
CA TRP A 355 -7.06 6.14 36.62
C TRP A 355 -6.88 6.66 35.19
N LEU A 356 -5.81 6.28 34.49
CA LEU A 356 -5.48 6.74 33.15
C LEU A 356 -6.63 6.57 32.12
N PRO A 357 -7.31 5.41 32.03
CA PRO A 357 -8.48 5.24 31.16
C PRO A 357 -9.60 6.26 31.38
N LYS A 358 -9.78 6.74 32.62
CA LYS A 358 -10.91 7.59 33.02
C LYS A 358 -10.72 9.06 32.65
N GLY A 359 -9.47 9.50 32.44
CA GLY A 359 -9.14 10.88 32.06
C GLY A 359 -9.00 11.11 30.55
N GLY A 360 -8.95 10.04 29.75
CA GLY A 360 -8.76 10.09 28.30
C GLY A 360 -10.04 9.96 27.47
N PHE A 361 -11.21 9.84 28.09
CA PHE A 361 -12.52 9.67 27.46
C PHE A 361 -13.50 10.79 27.83
#